data_AF-A0AAE9WWR8-F1
#
_entry.id   AF-A0AAE9WWR8-F1
#
_cell.length_a   1.000
_cell.length_b   1.000
_cell.length_c   1.000
_cell.angle_alpha   90.00
_cell.angle_beta   90.00
_cell.angle_gamma   90.00
#
_symmetry.space_group_name_H-M   'P 1'
#
loop_
_entity.id
_entity.type
_entity.pdbx_description
1 polymer ?
#
loop_
_entity_poly.entity_id
_entity_poly.type
_entity_poly.pdbx_seq_one_letter_code
_entity_poly.pdbx_strand_id
1 'polypeptide(L)'
;MSMTLYPYVTSCHISSKKLTNSTSPAAALHGISYITNIIFPGFTTMIITFFAFNIFNNFQTYNNIFSPRYIPNPFFSALVIGIICGIITSHFITIISTFSDTILYCFICECYQKQMIDESPLRKTFTPDLLREFILEIYEDYNSKL
;
A
#
# COMPACT_ATOMS: atom_id res chain seq x y z
N MET A 1 7.77 32.92 34.97
CA MET A 1 7.11 32.64 33.68
C MET A 1 7.93 31.57 32.95
N SER A 2 7.71 30.28 33.26
CA SER A 2 8.40 29.14 32.60
C SER A 2 7.87 27.80 33.13
N MET A 3 6.58 27.50 32.95
CA MET A 3 6.03 26.16 33.22
C MET A 3 5.51 25.44 31.97
N THR A 4 5.53 26.10 30.81
CA THR A 4 4.99 25.56 29.54
C THR A 4 6.07 25.05 28.58
N LEU A 5 7.34 25.44 28.75
CA LEU A 5 8.41 25.11 27.79
C LEU A 5 8.90 23.66 27.91
N TYR A 6 9.12 23.19 29.15
CA TYR A 6 9.56 21.82 29.44
C TYR A 6 8.59 20.74 28.94
N PRO A 7 7.27 20.80 29.22
CA PRO A 7 6.34 19.80 28.70
C PRO A 7 6.25 19.87 27.17
N TYR A 8 6.32 21.06 26.57
CA TYR A 8 6.25 21.23 25.11
C TYR A 8 7.44 20.59 24.39
N VAL A 9 8.67 20.82 24.86
CA VAL A 9 9.88 20.25 24.23
C VAL A 9 9.88 18.72 24.34
N THR A 10 9.47 18.17 25.49
CA THR A 10 9.37 16.71 25.67
C THR A 10 8.26 16.11 24.79
N SER A 11 7.10 16.76 24.69
CA SER A 11 6.04 16.36 23.76
C SER A 11 6.50 16.44 22.30
N CYS A 12 7.27 17.47 21.93
CA CYS A 12 7.81 17.63 20.58
C CYS A 12 8.83 16.53 20.26
N HIS A 13 9.69 16.16 21.23
CA HIS A 13 10.65 15.07 21.08
C HIS A 13 9.96 13.70 20.94
N ILE A 14 8.94 13.42 21.75
CA ILE A 14 8.15 12.17 21.66
C ILE A 14 7.39 12.10 20.33
N SER A 15 6.76 13.20 19.91
CA SER A 15 6.08 13.29 18.61
C SER A 15 7.06 13.13 17.45
N SER A 16 8.23 13.77 17.50
CA SER A 16 9.26 13.64 16.47
C SER A 16 9.82 12.22 16.40
N LYS A 17 10.04 11.55 17.53
CA LYS A 17 10.49 10.16 17.59
C LYS A 17 9.43 9.18 17.08
N LYS A 18 8.14 9.45 17.35
CA LYS A 18 7.02 8.70 16.77
C LYS A 18 6.94 8.93 15.25
N LEU A 19 7.12 10.17 14.79
CA LEU A 19 7.11 10.52 13.37
C LEU A 19 8.25 9.82 12.60
N THR A 20 9.47 9.79 13.15
CA THR A 20 10.61 9.13 12.50
C THR A 20 10.44 7.60 12.49
N ASN A 21 9.90 7.01 13.56
CA ASN A 21 9.57 5.58 13.60
C ASN A 21 8.40 5.18 12.69
N SER A 22 7.44 6.07 12.41
CA SER A 22 6.35 5.82 11.46
C SER A 22 6.76 6.07 10.01
N THR A 23 7.65 7.03 9.78
CA THR A 23 8.13 7.38 8.44
C THR A 23 9.02 6.28 7.85
N SER A 24 9.81 5.59 8.68
CA SER A 24 10.69 4.51 8.24
C SER A 24 9.95 3.33 7.55
N PRO A 25 8.91 2.71 8.15
CA PRO A 25 8.16 1.64 7.50
C PRO A 25 7.35 2.13 6.30
N ALA A 26 6.80 3.36 6.35
CA ALA A 26 6.07 3.93 5.22
C ALA A 26 6.97 4.21 4.00
N ALA A 27 8.19 4.70 4.23
CA ALA A 27 9.18 4.93 3.18
C ALA A 27 9.73 3.63 2.59
N ALA A 28 10.01 2.63 3.44
CA ALA A 28 10.43 1.30 2.98
C ALA A 28 9.33 0.62 2.14
N LEU A 29 8.07 0.76 2.54
CA LEU A 29 6.94 0.22 1.80
C LEU A 29 6.77 0.89 0.45
N HIS A 30 6.83 2.23 0.41
CA HIS A 30 6.77 2.97 -0.85
C HIS A 30 7.89 2.55 -1.81
N GLY A 31 9.09 2.30 -1.30
CA GLY A 31 10.22 1.80 -2.09
C GLY A 31 9.95 0.43 -2.70
N ILE A 32 9.43 -0.52 -1.90
CA ILE A 32 9.09 -1.87 -2.37
C ILE A 32 7.94 -1.81 -3.38
N SER A 33 6.88 -1.07 -3.10
CA SER A 33 5.74 -0.88 -4.03
C SER A 33 6.19 -0.31 -5.37
N TYR A 34 7.11 0.67 -5.36
CA TYR A 34 7.67 1.25 -6.58
C TYR A 34 8.48 0.24 -7.40
N ILE A 35 9.36 -0.52 -6.75
CA ILE A 35 10.15 -1.57 -7.42
C ILE A 35 9.23 -2.63 -8.03
N THR A 36 8.21 -3.05 -7.28
CA THR A 36 7.25 -4.08 -7.73
C THR A 36 6.43 -3.58 -8.93
N ASN A 37 6.01 -2.32 -8.92
CA ASN A 37 5.28 -1.70 -10.03
C ASN A 37 6.08 -1.59 -11.33
N ILE A 38 7.41 -1.62 -11.29
CA ILE A 38 8.24 -1.61 -12.51
C ILE A 38 8.55 -3.04 -12.96
N ILE A 39 8.95 -3.91 -12.03
CA ILE A 39 9.42 -5.25 -12.37
C ILE A 39 8.26 -6.14 -12.87
N PHE A 40 7.09 -6.10 -12.23
CA PHE A 40 5.99 -6.99 -12.61
C PHE A 40 5.46 -6.71 -14.03
N PRO A 41 5.14 -5.45 -14.40
CA PRO A 41 4.73 -5.13 -15.77
C PRO A 41 5.84 -5.44 -16.78
N GLY A 42 7.11 -5.16 -16.47
CA GLY A 42 8.23 -5.50 -17.36
C GLY A 42 8.37 -7.00 -17.60
N PHE A 43 8.24 -7.81 -16.55
CA PHE A 43 8.37 -9.26 -16.66
C PHE A 43 7.18 -9.89 -17.40
N THR A 44 5.96 -9.47 -17.05
CA THR A 44 4.73 -9.99 -17.70
C THR A 44 4.67 -9.63 -19.18
N THR A 45 5.05 -8.41 -19.56
CA THR A 45 5.13 -8.01 -20.97
C THR A 45 6.15 -8.82 -21.74
N MET A 46 7.33 -9.09 -21.17
CA MET A 46 8.35 -9.91 -21.81
C MET A 46 7.84 -11.34 -22.06
N ILE A 47 7.22 -11.96 -21.05
CA ILE A 47 6.63 -13.31 -21.18
C ILE A 47 5.57 -13.34 -22.28
N ILE A 48 4.62 -12.42 -22.24
CA ILE A 48 3.48 -12.44 -23.17
C ILE A 48 3.94 -12.15 -24.60
N THR A 49 4.89 -11.24 -24.77
CA THR A 49 5.51 -10.97 -26.08
C THR A 49 6.23 -12.21 -26.61
N PHE A 50 6.99 -12.92 -25.75
CA PHE A 50 7.68 -14.15 -26.12
C PHE A 50 6.71 -15.28 -26.51
N PHE A 51 5.63 -15.47 -25.76
CA PHE A 51 4.61 -16.45 -26.09
C PHE A 51 3.87 -16.09 -27.39
N ALA A 52 3.48 -14.83 -27.57
CA ALA A 52 2.82 -14.38 -28.80
C ALA A 52 3.71 -14.61 -30.03
N PHE A 53 5.01 -14.28 -29.93
CA PHE A 53 5.97 -14.53 -31.01
C PHE A 53 6.13 -16.01 -31.34
N ASN A 54 6.19 -16.88 -30.31
CA ASN A 54 6.26 -18.33 -30.51
C ASN A 54 4.99 -18.89 -31.15
N ILE A 55 3.81 -18.38 -30.79
CA ILE A 55 2.55 -18.81 -31.39
C ILE A 55 2.52 -18.44 -32.87
N PHE A 56 2.92 -17.21 -33.22
CA PHE A 56 2.88 -16.77 -34.61
C PHE A 56 3.88 -17.51 -35.51
N ASN A 57 5.05 -17.91 -34.99
CA ASN A 57 6.04 -18.65 -35.77
C ASN A 57 5.77 -20.16 -35.86
N ASN A 58 5.33 -20.80 -34.78
CA ASN A 58 5.22 -22.26 -34.74
C ASN A 58 3.87 -22.79 -35.27
N PHE A 59 2.79 -22.01 -35.17
CA PHE A 59 1.49 -22.47 -35.67
C PHE A 59 1.34 -22.20 -37.16
N GLN A 60 1.08 -23.26 -37.93
CA GLN A 60 0.87 -23.19 -39.38
C GLN A 60 -0.30 -22.27 -39.77
N THR A 61 -1.29 -22.09 -38.90
CA THR A 61 -2.41 -21.16 -39.12
C THR A 61 -1.96 -19.72 -39.31
N TYR A 62 -0.87 -19.30 -38.66
CA TYR A 62 -0.38 -17.92 -38.68
C TYR A 62 0.88 -17.75 -39.54
N ASN A 63 1.64 -18.82 -39.75
CA ASN A 63 2.89 -18.80 -40.52
C ASN A 63 2.73 -19.23 -42.00
N ASN A 64 1.61 -19.87 -42.37
CA ASN A 64 1.41 -20.30 -43.76
C ASN A 64 0.83 -19.15 -44.61
N ILE A 65 1.51 -18.79 -45.71
CA ILE A 65 1.11 -17.74 -46.65
C ILE A 65 -0.26 -18.01 -47.28
N PHE A 66 -0.65 -19.29 -47.40
CA PHE A 66 -1.95 -19.70 -47.94
C PHE A 66 -3.07 -19.70 -46.90
N SER A 67 -2.76 -19.45 -45.62
CA SER A 67 -3.77 -19.35 -44.57
C SER A 67 -4.47 -17.99 -44.61
N PRO A 68 -5.80 -17.92 -44.42
CA PRO A 68 -6.53 -16.65 -44.33
C PRO A 68 -6.13 -15.81 -43.10
N ARG A 69 -5.36 -16.38 -42.17
CA ARG A 69 -4.88 -15.71 -40.93
C ARG A 69 -3.37 -15.50 -40.92
N TYR A 70 -2.73 -15.52 -42.09
CA TYR A 70 -1.29 -15.30 -42.21
C TYR A 70 -0.86 -13.96 -41.61
N ILE A 71 0.17 -13.99 -40.77
CA ILE A 71 0.76 -12.80 -40.17
C ILE A 71 2.13 -12.58 -40.83
N PRO A 72 2.27 -11.59 -41.73
CA PRO A 72 3.53 -11.37 -42.48
C PRO A 72 4.68 -10.93 -41.58
N ASN A 73 4.40 -10.19 -40.50
CA ASN A 73 5.41 -9.70 -39.55
C ASN A 73 5.04 -10.15 -38.11
N PRO A 74 5.39 -11.39 -37.72
CA PRO A 74 5.06 -11.93 -36.40
C PRO A 74 5.71 -11.15 -35.26
N PHE A 75 6.89 -10.57 -35.50
CA PHE A 75 7.60 -9.73 -34.51
C PHE A 75 6.81 -8.46 -34.17
N PHE A 76 6.34 -7.72 -35.18
CA PHE A 76 5.59 -6.47 -34.97
C PHE A 76 4.25 -6.74 -34.29
N SER A 77 3.54 -7.79 -34.71
CA SER A 77 2.28 -8.21 -34.08
C SER A 77 2.47 -8.57 -32.60
N ALA A 78 3.50 -9.36 -32.28
CA ALA A 78 3.83 -9.72 -30.89
C ALA A 78 4.20 -8.50 -30.05
N LEU A 79 4.93 -7.54 -30.61
CA LEU A 79 5.32 -6.31 -29.94
C LEU A 79 4.10 -5.45 -29.58
N VAL A 80 3.15 -5.27 -30.50
CA VAL A 80 1.90 -4.52 -30.25
C VAL A 80 1.09 -5.18 -29.13
N ILE A 81 0.96 -6.50 -29.15
CA ILE A 81 0.29 -7.26 -28.08
C ILE A 81 1.01 -7.07 -26.73
N GLY A 82 2.35 -7.10 -26.74
CA GLY A 82 3.19 -6.83 -25.58
C GLY A 82 2.96 -5.44 -24.99
N ILE A 83 2.90 -4.39 -25.82
CA ILE A 83 2.65 -3.01 -25.37
C ILE A 83 1.26 -2.89 -24.73
N ILE A 84 0.22 -3.41 -25.39
CA ILE A 84 -1.15 -3.35 -24.87
C ILE A 84 -1.23 -4.08 -23.54
N CYS A 85 -0.61 -5.27 -23.45
CA CYS A 85 -0.54 -6.01 -22.20
C CYS A 85 0.18 -5.20 -21.11
N GLY A 86 1.26 -4.49 -21.45
CA GLY A 86 2.00 -3.68 -20.49
C GLY A 86 1.18 -2.56 -19.88
N ILE A 87 0.36 -1.89 -20.70
CA ILE A 87 -0.55 -0.83 -20.24
C ILE A 87 -1.63 -1.40 -19.30
N ILE A 88 -2.18 -2.58 -19.64
CA ILE A 88 -3.20 -3.22 -18.81
C ILE A 88 -2.60 -3.67 -17.47
N THR A 89 -1.45 -4.34 -17.50
CA THR A 89 -0.80 -4.85 -16.30
C THR A 89 -0.31 -3.72 -15.40
N SER A 90 0.19 -2.62 -15.97
CA SER A 90 0.63 -1.45 -15.18
C SER A 90 -0.53 -0.79 -14.45
N HIS A 91 -1.70 -0.68 -15.07
CA HIS A 91 -2.90 -0.21 -14.39
C HIS A 91 -3.33 -1.15 -13.26
N PHE A 92 -3.33 -2.46 -13.51
CA PHE A 92 -3.75 -3.43 -12.52
C PHE A 92 -2.83 -3.47 -11.29
N ILE A 93 -1.50 -3.46 -11.50
CA ILE A 93 -0.54 -3.46 -10.39
C ILE A 93 -0.62 -2.17 -9.57
N THR A 94 -0.90 -1.02 -10.21
CA THR A 94 -1.10 0.25 -9.51
C THR A 94 -2.28 0.17 -8.55
N ILE A 95 -3.41 -0.41 -8.97
CA ILE A 95 -4.59 -0.58 -8.13
C ILE A 95 -4.27 -1.48 -6.93
N ILE A 96 -3.60 -2.61 -7.17
CA ILE A 96 -3.20 -3.55 -6.11
C ILE A 96 -2.25 -2.86 -5.11
N SER A 97 -1.28 -2.10 -5.61
CA SER A 97 -0.34 -1.34 -4.79
C SER A 97 -1.09 -0.35 -3.89
N THR A 98 -2.00 0.46 -4.45
CA THR A 98 -2.79 1.43 -3.68
C THR A 98 -3.68 0.75 -2.64
N PHE A 99 -4.27 -0.40 -2.97
CA PHE A 99 -5.06 -1.16 -2.02
C PHE A 99 -4.20 -1.72 -0.88
N SER A 100 -3.02 -2.24 -1.19
CA SER A 100 -2.05 -2.73 -0.19
C SER A 100 -1.60 -1.60 0.73
N ASP A 101 -1.26 -0.44 0.17
CA ASP A 101 -0.86 0.75 0.93
C ASP A 101 -1.99 1.21 1.87
N THR A 102 -3.25 1.14 1.42
CA THR A 102 -4.42 1.50 2.23
C THR A 102 -4.61 0.54 3.41
N ILE A 103 -4.55 -0.79 3.17
CA ILE A 103 -4.66 -1.80 4.23
C ILE A 103 -3.55 -1.59 5.27
N LEU A 104 -2.33 -1.39 4.79
CA LEU A 104 -1.18 -1.27 5.65
C LEU A 104 -1.21 0.04 6.45
N TYR A 105 -1.69 1.13 5.85
CA TYR A 105 -1.96 2.38 6.55
C TYR A 105 -3.03 2.20 7.64
N CYS A 106 -4.12 1.49 7.35
CA CYS A 106 -5.14 1.15 8.36
C CYS A 106 -4.56 0.32 9.51
N PHE A 107 -3.71 -0.67 9.21
CA PHE A 107 -3.05 -1.49 10.23
C PHE A 107 -2.07 -0.67 11.09
N ILE A 108 -1.27 0.20 10.47
CA ILE A 108 -0.40 1.14 11.16
C ILE A 108 -1.22 2.04 12.09
N CYS A 109 -2.30 2.65 11.61
CA CYS A 109 -3.18 3.47 12.42
C CYS A 109 -3.76 2.71 13.62
N GLU A 110 -4.18 1.45 13.44
CA GLU A 110 -4.70 0.61 14.52
C GLU A 110 -3.61 0.25 15.55
N CYS A 111 -2.40 -0.06 15.09
CA CYS A 111 -1.24 -0.30 15.98
C CYS A 111 -0.87 0.96 16.79
N TYR A 112 -0.86 2.13 16.17
CA TYR A 112 -0.63 3.40 16.87
C TYR A 112 -1.77 3.76 17.83
N GLN A 113 -3.03 3.46 17.46
CA GLN A 113 -4.18 3.66 18.34
C GLN A 113 -4.09 2.79 19.59
N LYS A 114 -3.66 1.53 19.48
CA LYS A 114 -3.43 0.64 20.62
C LYS A 114 -2.31 1.15 21.54
N GLN A 115 -1.21 1.67 20.97
CA GLN A 115 -0.16 2.32 21.78
C GLN A 115 -0.63 3.59 22.51
N MET A 116 -1.63 4.31 21.99
CA MET A 116 -2.21 5.47 22.69
C MET A 116 -3.13 5.06 23.86
N ILE A 117 -3.58 3.81 23.94
CA ILE A 117 -4.46 3.34 25.02
C ILE A 117 -3.66 2.97 26.27
N ASP A 118 -2.38 2.62 26.13
CA ASP A 118 -1.55 2.10 27.22
C ASP A 118 -0.78 3.15 28.04
N GLU A 119 -0.88 4.46 27.76
CA GLU A 119 -0.05 5.46 28.47
C GLU A 119 -0.74 6.24 29.59
N SER A 120 -2.07 6.09 29.79
CA SER A 120 -2.88 6.49 30.97
C SER A 120 -4.31 6.89 30.54
N PRO A 121 -5.37 6.31 31.13
CA PRO A 121 -6.76 6.56 30.72
C PRO A 121 -7.29 7.97 31.06
N LEU A 122 -6.57 8.75 31.88
CA LEU A 122 -7.04 10.05 32.40
C LEU A 122 -6.66 11.26 31.53
N ARG A 123 -5.90 11.08 30.45
CA ARG A 123 -5.29 12.21 29.72
C ARG A 123 -5.57 12.24 28.22
N LYS A 124 -6.77 11.84 27.78
CA LYS A 124 -7.18 11.98 26.37
C LYS A 124 -8.06 13.20 26.15
N THR A 125 -7.44 14.24 25.59
CA THR A 125 -8.06 15.43 24.98
C THR A 125 -8.72 15.15 23.62
N PHE A 126 -8.82 13.89 23.19
CA PHE A 126 -9.38 13.47 21.90
C PHE A 126 -10.43 12.36 22.02
N THR A 127 -11.02 12.13 23.19
CA THR A 127 -12.23 11.32 23.31
C THR A 127 -13.45 12.22 23.10
N PRO A 128 -14.35 11.93 22.13
CA PRO A 128 -15.62 12.65 22.01
C PRO A 128 -16.37 12.60 23.35
N ASP A 129 -17.00 13.71 23.73
CA ASP A 129 -17.44 13.96 25.12
C ASP A 129 -18.29 12.81 25.72
N LEU A 130 -19.14 12.19 24.91
CA LEU A 130 -19.97 11.03 25.27
C LEU A 130 -19.17 9.80 25.72
N LEU A 131 -18.00 9.55 25.10
CA LEU A 131 -17.17 8.40 25.46
C LEU A 131 -16.35 8.68 26.73
N ARG A 132 -16.05 9.95 27.01
CA ARG A 132 -15.36 10.35 28.23
C ARG A 132 -16.25 10.18 29.46
N GLU A 133 -17.52 10.57 29.35
CA GLU A 133 -18.51 10.39 30.43
C GLU A 133 -18.74 8.91 30.73
N PHE A 134 -18.88 8.07 29.70
CA PHE A 134 -19.08 6.63 29.88
C PHE A 134 -17.88 5.93 30.57
N ILE A 135 -16.65 6.36 30.25
CA ILE A 135 -15.45 5.82 30.89
C ILE A 135 -15.32 6.28 32.35
N LEU A 136 -15.71 7.53 32.64
CA LEU A 136 -15.73 8.06 34.02
C LEU A 136 -16.77 7.33 34.88
N GLU A 137 -17.95 7.07 34.34
CA GLU A 137 -19.03 6.35 35.03
C GLU A 137 -18.62 4.91 35.38
N ILE A 138 -17.99 4.19 34.45
CA ILE A 138 -17.44 2.85 34.70
C ILE A 138 -16.33 2.88 35.76
N TYR A 139 -15.50 3.94 35.77
CA TYR A 139 -14.38 4.06 36.69
C TYR A 139 -14.84 4.39 38.13
N GLU A 140 -15.85 5.26 38.28
CA GLU A 140 -16.49 5.53 39.57
C GLU A 140 -17.22 4.28 40.09
N ASP A 141 -17.91 3.54 39.23
CA ASP A 141 -18.63 2.33 39.61
C ASP A 141 -17.70 1.15 39.99
N TYR A 142 -16.45 1.18 39.51
CA TYR A 142 -15.41 0.22 39.89
C TYR A 142 -14.77 0.59 41.25
N ASN A 143 -14.55 1.88 41.51
CA ASN A 143 -13.97 2.36 42.76
C ASN A 143 -14.97 2.41 43.93
N SER A 144 -16.27 2.52 43.66
CA SER A 144 -17.33 2.45 44.70
C SER A 144 -17.57 1.04 45.22
N LYS A 145 -17.06 0.02 44.52
CA LYS A 145 -17.15 -1.40 44.87
C LYS A 145 -15.88 -1.95 45.54
N LEU A 146 -14.90 -1.08 45.83
CA LEU A 146 -13.70 -1.39 46.60
C LEU A 146 -13.86 -0.90 48.05
#